data_AF-A0A2M8TBH8-F1
#
_entry.id   AF-A0A2M8TBH8-F1
#
_cell.length_a   1.000
_cell.length_b   1.000
_cell.length_c   1.000
_cell.angle_alpha   90.00
_cell.angle_beta   90.00
_cell.angle_gamma   90.00
#
_symmetry.space_group_name_H-M   'P 1'
#
loop_
_entity.id
_entity.type
_entity.pdbx_description
1 polymer ?
#
loop_
_entity_poly.entity_id
_entity_poly.type
_entity_poly.pdbx_seq_one_letter_code
_entity_poly.pdbx_strand_id
1 'polypeptide(L)'
;MIRGSIKKFFLSCVISSVIASCIVISPVFFTNNDEKGEYVPPSIDYEKKVKAEVTKEMKYRMKDNIAVFSSNDCNKVTYYVNKNNVQLLSNINKASAKIYILNKGDELVSTKEQRGYIYCETNYVDESGKLINGWVKKNTENLDGSTYPNYDNLFDVDVTKQVINIYKNNVIINRNPIKCSTGRKNSQDETPIGIFKVKKKTLEFSNKREKESSKYGICFFNNYFINSVSFNEIRKNGKIVDEEDKREKNNLGKRDTNGGIRLSLKDAQYIYNIATDKSVIFVHY
;
A
#
# COMPACT_ATOMS: atom_id res chain seq x y z
N MET A 1 23.52 66.23 13.85
CA MET A 1 23.56 64.76 13.91
C MET A 1 22.57 64.03 12.98
N ILE A 2 21.84 64.71 12.07
CA ILE A 2 20.73 64.12 11.29
C ILE A 2 21.12 63.77 9.84
N ARG A 3 22.16 64.39 9.26
CA ARG A 3 22.59 64.16 7.86
C ARG A 3 23.22 62.79 7.59
N GLY A 4 23.79 62.13 8.61
CA GLY A 4 24.44 60.82 8.44
C GLY A 4 23.46 59.64 8.39
N SER A 5 22.31 59.75 9.07
CA SER A 5 21.31 58.69 9.14
C SER A 5 20.52 58.56 7.83
N ILE A 6 20.16 59.70 7.23
CA ILE A 6 19.41 59.75 5.97
C ILE A 6 20.20 59.12 4.82
N LYS A 7 21.53 59.35 4.75
CA LYS A 7 22.38 58.74 3.71
C LYS A 7 22.46 57.22 3.85
N LYS A 8 22.49 56.68 5.08
CA LYS A 8 22.49 55.23 5.32
C LYS A 8 21.14 54.60 4.95
N PHE A 9 20.03 55.29 5.20
CA PHE A 9 18.70 54.82 4.82
C PHE A 9 18.54 54.73 3.30
N PHE A 10 18.90 55.79 2.56
CA PHE A 10 18.83 55.77 1.09
C PHE A 10 19.77 54.72 0.48
N LEU A 11 20.97 54.54 1.03
CA LEU A 11 21.89 53.50 0.58
C LEU A 11 21.33 52.09 0.82
N SER A 12 20.68 51.86 1.96
CA SER A 12 20.02 50.58 2.26
C SER A 12 18.83 50.31 1.34
N CYS A 13 18.05 51.34 0.96
CA CYS A 13 16.95 51.20 0.00
C CYS A 13 17.45 50.90 -1.42
N VAL A 14 18.55 51.53 -1.86
CA VAL A 14 19.15 51.25 -3.16
C VAL A 14 19.74 49.84 -3.21
N ILE A 15 20.44 49.41 -2.17
CA ILE A 15 20.99 48.04 -2.09
C ILE A 15 19.85 47.01 -2.07
N SER A 16 18.79 47.24 -1.29
CA SER A 16 17.64 46.33 -1.25
C SER A 16 16.88 46.30 -2.58
N SER A 17 16.80 47.42 -3.31
CA SER A 17 16.21 47.45 -4.65
C SER A 17 17.07 46.68 -5.65
N VAL A 18 18.39 46.83 -5.62
CA VAL A 18 19.29 46.10 -6.54
C VAL A 18 19.24 44.59 -6.26
N ILE A 19 19.24 44.17 -5.00
CA ILE A 19 19.12 42.74 -4.63
C ILE A 19 17.75 42.18 -5.06
N ALA A 20 16.66 42.91 -4.85
CA ALA A 20 15.33 42.49 -5.32
C ALA A 20 15.26 42.42 -6.86
N SER A 21 15.87 43.36 -7.58
CA SER A 21 15.98 43.33 -9.04
C SER A 21 16.85 42.17 -9.54
N CYS A 22 17.92 41.80 -8.84
CA CYS A 22 18.74 40.64 -9.22
C CYS A 22 18.07 39.29 -8.92
N ILE A 23 17.21 39.21 -7.89
CA ILE A 23 16.46 37.98 -7.55
C ILE A 23 15.23 37.81 -8.45
N VAL A 24 14.62 38.91 -8.91
CA VAL A 24 13.48 38.88 -9.85
C VAL A 24 13.93 38.80 -11.31
N ILE A 25 15.18 39.16 -11.64
CA ILE A 25 15.73 39.19 -13.00
C ILE A 25 16.99 38.30 -13.12
N SER A 26 16.89 37.05 -12.68
CA SER A 26 17.83 35.98 -13.03
C SER A 26 17.20 34.59 -12.83
N PRO A 27 16.86 33.81 -13.88
CA PRO A 27 16.65 34.18 -15.28
C PRO A 27 15.20 33.89 -15.72
N VAL A 28 14.47 34.93 -16.09
CA VAL A 28 13.54 34.83 -17.24
C VAL A 28 14.40 34.97 -18.51
N PHE A 29 15.32 34.02 -18.66
CA PHE A 29 15.95 33.68 -19.93
C PHE A 29 15.49 32.25 -20.25
N PHE A 30 14.18 32.10 -20.41
CA PHE A 30 13.63 31.12 -21.34
C PHE A 30 13.09 31.91 -22.53
N THR A 31 13.95 31.89 -23.53
CA THR A 31 13.81 32.25 -24.93
C THR A 31 12.39 32.08 -25.49
N ASN A 32 11.84 33.15 -26.05
CA ASN A 32 10.76 33.10 -27.05
C ASN A 32 11.27 32.63 -28.42
N ASN A 33 12.27 31.75 -28.46
CA ASN A 33 12.88 31.14 -29.64
C ASN A 33 13.53 29.81 -29.24
N ASP A 34 12.75 28.88 -28.70
CA ASP A 34 13.18 27.50 -28.59
C ASP A 34 13.08 26.86 -29.99
N GLU A 35 14.17 26.94 -30.75
CA GLU A 35 14.51 25.82 -31.63
C GLU A 35 14.43 24.54 -30.81
N LYS A 36 13.96 23.44 -31.40
CA LYS A 36 13.85 22.13 -30.74
C LYS A 36 15.20 21.74 -30.12
N GLY A 37 15.42 22.14 -28.87
CA GLY A 37 16.57 21.73 -28.08
C GLY A 37 16.47 20.23 -27.90
N GLU A 38 17.52 19.52 -28.31
CA GLU A 38 17.64 18.10 -28.03
C GLU A 38 17.44 17.90 -26.53
N TYR A 39 16.45 17.08 -26.18
CA TYR A 39 16.25 16.63 -24.82
C TYR A 39 17.55 15.95 -24.37
N VAL A 40 18.30 16.61 -23.48
CA VAL A 40 19.44 15.99 -22.81
C VAL A 40 18.89 15.27 -21.59
N PRO A 41 18.81 13.92 -21.58
CA PRO A 41 18.37 13.19 -20.41
C PRO A 41 19.30 13.51 -19.22
N PRO A 42 18.76 13.58 -17.99
CA PRO A 42 19.58 13.79 -16.81
C PRO A 42 20.69 12.73 -16.73
N SER A 43 21.85 13.12 -16.22
CA SER A 43 22.95 12.17 -16.00
C SER A 43 22.49 11.00 -15.12
N ILE A 44 23.02 9.80 -15.40
CA ILE A 44 22.73 8.57 -14.64
C ILE A 44 22.93 8.78 -13.13
N ASP A 45 23.90 9.60 -12.73
CA ASP A 45 24.20 9.88 -11.33
C ASP A 45 23.15 10.79 -10.67
N TYR A 46 22.58 11.74 -11.42
CA TYR A 46 21.44 12.53 -10.95
C TYR A 46 20.20 11.65 -10.73
N GLU A 47 19.89 10.77 -11.69
CA GLU A 47 18.76 9.83 -11.55
C GLU A 47 18.92 8.90 -10.35
N LYS A 48 20.12 8.36 -10.12
CA LYS A 48 20.43 7.54 -8.94
C LYS A 48 20.22 8.30 -7.64
N LYS A 49 20.69 9.55 -7.57
CA LYS A 49 20.56 10.39 -6.38
C LYS A 49 19.10 10.69 -6.06
N VAL A 50 18.33 11.13 -7.05
CA VAL A 50 16.89 11.38 -6.90
C VAL A 50 16.17 10.10 -6.46
N LYS A 51 16.46 8.96 -7.10
CA LYS A 51 15.86 7.67 -6.71
C LYS A 51 16.19 7.31 -5.27
N ALA A 52 17.42 7.52 -4.80
CA ALA A 52 17.82 7.23 -3.43
C ALA A 52 17.10 8.12 -2.41
N GLU A 53 16.94 9.40 -2.70
CA GLU A 53 16.24 10.37 -1.86
C GLU A 53 14.75 10.02 -1.73
N VAL A 54 14.07 9.78 -2.85
CA VAL A 54 12.65 9.37 -2.84
C VAL A 54 12.47 8.02 -2.16
N THR A 55 13.42 7.07 -2.35
CA THR A 55 13.40 5.79 -1.60
C THR A 55 13.45 6.02 -0.09
N LYS A 56 14.32 6.93 0.36
CA LYS A 56 14.49 7.24 1.77
C LYS A 56 13.22 7.87 2.32
N GLU A 57 12.67 8.87 1.65
CA GLU A 57 11.40 9.53 2.02
C GLU A 57 10.24 8.53 2.12
N MET A 58 10.09 7.65 1.12
CA MET A 58 9.06 6.61 1.14
C MET A 58 9.22 5.65 2.32
N LYS A 59 10.45 5.26 2.66
CA LYS A 59 10.71 4.45 3.86
C LYS A 59 10.30 5.17 5.15
N TYR A 60 10.57 6.47 5.28
CA TYR A 60 10.11 7.25 6.43
C TYR A 60 8.58 7.33 6.48
N ARG A 61 7.93 7.63 5.36
CA ARG A 61 6.46 7.67 5.27
C ARG A 61 5.82 6.33 5.67
N MET A 62 6.36 5.21 5.19
CA MET A 62 5.89 3.88 5.58
C MET A 62 6.10 3.64 7.08
N LYS A 63 7.26 4.02 7.63
CA LYS A 63 7.57 3.86 9.06
C LYS A 63 6.61 4.63 9.95
N ASP A 64 6.41 5.91 9.65
CA ASP A 64 5.60 6.79 10.47
C ASP A 64 4.14 6.36 10.44
N ASN A 65 3.62 6.03 9.26
CA ASN A 65 2.27 5.50 9.12
C ASN A 65 2.12 4.18 9.92
N ILE A 66 3.04 3.23 9.79
CA ILE A 66 3.00 1.97 10.56
C ILE A 66 3.09 2.21 12.07
N ALA A 67 3.93 3.14 12.51
CA ALA A 67 4.06 3.51 13.92
C ALA A 67 2.80 4.22 14.46
N VAL A 68 2.07 4.95 13.61
CA VAL A 68 0.74 5.48 13.94
C VAL A 68 -0.29 4.36 14.10
N PHE A 69 -0.11 3.20 13.47
CA PHE A 69 -1.04 2.06 13.52
C PHE A 69 -0.83 1.08 14.69
N SER A 70 -0.09 1.49 15.72
CA SER A 70 -0.37 1.01 17.08
C SER A 70 -1.67 1.61 17.67
N SER A 71 -2.44 2.40 16.90
CA SER A 71 -3.72 2.97 17.32
C SER A 71 -4.86 1.95 17.31
N ASN A 72 -5.85 2.20 18.17
CA ASN A 72 -7.09 1.41 18.32
C ASN A 72 -8.05 1.53 17.11
N ASP A 73 -7.61 2.08 15.98
CA ASP A 73 -8.50 2.39 14.84
C ASP A 73 -8.67 1.23 13.85
N CYS A 74 -7.84 0.19 13.95
CA CYS A 74 -7.93 -1.03 13.16
C CYS A 74 -8.04 -2.26 14.05
N ASN A 75 -8.99 -3.16 13.73
CA ASN A 75 -9.10 -4.43 14.42
C ASN A 75 -8.08 -5.48 13.93
N LYS A 76 -7.39 -5.20 12.80
CA LYS A 76 -6.45 -6.13 12.14
C LYS A 76 -5.08 -5.50 11.96
N VAL A 77 -4.20 -5.76 12.93
CA VAL A 77 -2.83 -5.22 12.96
C VAL A 77 -1.86 -6.25 12.39
N THR A 78 -1.01 -5.83 11.46
CA THR A 78 0.02 -6.71 10.87
C THR A 78 1.31 -6.68 11.68
N TYR A 79 1.88 -7.86 11.91
CA TYR A 79 3.20 -8.08 12.48
C TYR A 79 4.06 -8.85 11.49
N TYR A 80 5.37 -8.72 11.64
CA TYR A 80 6.37 -9.43 10.84
C TYR A 80 7.21 -10.30 11.77
N VAL A 81 7.45 -11.54 11.39
CA VAL A 81 8.29 -12.43 12.18
C VAL A 81 9.75 -11.97 12.10
N ASN A 82 10.36 -11.70 13.25
CA ASN A 82 11.70 -11.08 13.34
C ASN A 82 12.85 -12.12 13.23
N LYS A 83 12.59 -13.37 13.62
CA LYS A 83 13.59 -14.46 13.60
C LYS A 83 13.04 -15.78 13.09
N ASN A 84 13.93 -16.67 12.67
CA ASN A 84 13.53 -18.02 12.29
C ASN A 84 13.09 -18.83 13.51
N ASN A 85 12.29 -19.87 13.26
CA ASN A 85 11.83 -20.81 14.29
C ASN A 85 10.91 -20.20 15.36
N VAL A 86 10.12 -19.19 15.02
CA VAL A 86 9.10 -18.64 15.92
C VAL A 86 7.91 -19.61 15.98
N GLN A 87 7.46 -19.93 17.19
CA GLN A 87 6.37 -20.87 17.42
C GLN A 87 5.00 -20.23 17.22
N LEU A 88 4.17 -20.89 16.42
CA LEU A 88 2.74 -20.62 16.28
C LEU A 88 1.96 -21.77 16.92
N LEU A 89 1.30 -21.50 18.05
CA LEU A 89 0.54 -22.50 18.79
C LEU A 89 -0.92 -22.51 18.35
N SER A 90 -1.50 -23.67 18.03
CA SER A 90 -2.92 -23.74 17.70
C SER A 90 -3.84 -23.37 18.87
N ASN A 91 -3.38 -23.57 20.12
CA ASN A 91 -4.11 -23.21 21.33
C ASN A 91 -3.16 -22.98 22.53
N ILE A 92 -3.22 -21.80 23.15
CA ILE A 92 -2.34 -21.46 24.30
C ILE A 92 -2.78 -22.07 25.64
N ASN A 93 -3.99 -22.63 25.72
CA ASN A 93 -4.54 -23.20 26.96
C ASN A 93 -4.43 -24.74 26.99
N LYS A 94 -3.84 -25.35 25.97
CA LYS A 94 -3.69 -26.81 25.87
C LYS A 94 -2.22 -27.17 25.75
N ALA A 95 -1.70 -27.95 26.70
CA ALA A 95 -0.32 -28.42 26.66
C ALA A 95 -0.02 -29.28 25.43
N SER A 96 -1.02 -30.00 24.90
CA SER A 96 -0.92 -30.83 23.69
C SER A 96 -1.22 -30.08 22.39
N ALA A 97 -1.20 -28.74 22.40
CA ALA A 97 -1.46 -27.95 21.20
C ALA A 97 -0.43 -28.24 20.10
N LYS A 98 -0.90 -28.30 18.85
CA LYS A 98 -0.02 -28.36 17.69
C LYS A 98 0.81 -27.08 17.61
N ILE A 99 2.10 -27.24 17.35
CA ILE A 99 3.05 -26.16 17.16
C ILE A 99 3.47 -26.15 15.70
N TYR A 100 3.33 -25.00 15.07
CA TYR A 100 3.83 -24.71 13.74
C TYR A 100 5.02 -23.76 13.84
N ILE A 101 5.86 -23.76 12.82
CA ILE A 101 7.08 -22.95 12.78
C ILE A 101 6.92 -21.83 11.75
N LEU A 102 7.19 -20.61 12.20
CA LEU A 102 7.26 -19.41 11.39
C LEU A 102 8.72 -18.98 11.22
N ASN A 103 9.00 -18.37 10.07
CA ASN A 103 10.33 -17.91 9.69
C ASN A 103 10.39 -16.39 9.55
N LYS A 104 11.62 -15.87 9.60
CA LYS A 104 11.86 -14.44 9.49
C LYS A 104 11.24 -13.88 8.22
N GLY A 105 10.49 -12.80 8.36
CA GLY A 105 9.83 -12.09 7.27
C GLY A 105 8.41 -12.56 6.97
N ASP A 106 7.91 -13.59 7.66
CA ASP A 106 6.50 -13.98 7.54
C ASP A 106 5.58 -12.85 8.04
N GLU A 107 4.55 -12.56 7.25
CA GLU A 107 3.49 -11.64 7.65
C GLU A 107 2.43 -12.35 8.49
N LEU A 108 1.99 -11.71 9.57
CA LEU A 108 0.96 -12.20 10.48
C LEU A 108 -0.07 -11.10 10.71
N VAL A 109 -1.37 -11.42 10.60
CA VAL A 109 -2.43 -10.45 10.88
C VAL A 109 -3.10 -10.80 12.19
N SER A 110 -2.88 -9.97 13.21
CA SER A 110 -3.47 -10.13 14.54
C SER A 110 -4.92 -9.70 14.55
N THR A 111 -5.78 -10.53 15.16
CA THR A 111 -7.21 -10.23 15.32
C THR A 111 -7.66 -10.20 16.79
N LYS A 112 -6.84 -10.70 17.70
CA LYS A 112 -7.07 -10.65 19.16
C LYS A 112 -5.79 -10.91 19.95
N GLU A 113 -5.77 -10.43 21.18
CA GLU A 113 -4.68 -10.63 22.13
C GLU A 113 -5.19 -11.26 23.43
N GLN A 114 -4.41 -12.19 23.99
CA GLN A 114 -4.72 -12.86 25.24
C GLN A 114 -3.43 -13.33 25.93
N ARG A 115 -3.26 -13.01 27.22
CA ARG A 115 -2.17 -13.53 28.07
C ARG A 115 -0.76 -13.33 27.46
N GLY A 116 -0.52 -12.21 26.78
CA GLY A 116 0.77 -11.92 26.13
C GLY A 116 0.99 -12.66 24.80
N TYR A 117 -0.06 -13.25 24.23
CA TYR A 117 -0.06 -13.86 22.90
C TYR A 117 -1.03 -13.14 21.97
N ILE A 118 -0.69 -13.06 20.70
CA ILE A 118 -1.59 -12.58 19.64
C ILE A 118 -2.08 -13.75 18.80
N TYR A 119 -3.39 -13.84 18.58
CA TYR A 119 -3.94 -14.77 17.61
C TYR A 119 -3.84 -14.16 16.22
N CYS A 120 -3.25 -14.91 15.30
CA CYS A 120 -2.89 -14.44 13.98
C CYS A 120 -3.51 -15.31 12.89
N GLU A 121 -4.07 -14.65 11.88
CA GLU A 121 -4.18 -15.22 10.54
C GLU A 121 -2.77 -15.35 9.93
N THR A 122 -2.56 -16.36 9.08
CA THR A 122 -1.27 -16.56 8.38
C THR A 122 -1.46 -16.87 6.90
N ASN A 123 -0.36 -16.93 6.16
CA ASN A 123 -0.32 -17.38 4.75
C ASN A 123 -0.18 -18.90 4.60
N TYR A 124 -0.10 -19.64 5.70
CA TYR A 124 0.22 -21.07 5.69
C TYR A 124 -1.04 -21.93 5.60
N VAL A 125 -0.91 -23.06 4.90
CA VAL A 125 -1.95 -24.09 4.85
C VAL A 125 -1.39 -25.42 5.34
N ASP A 126 -2.24 -26.25 5.94
CA ASP A 126 -1.90 -27.61 6.30
C ASP A 126 -1.97 -28.54 5.08
N GLU A 127 -1.68 -29.82 5.29
CA GLU A 127 -1.70 -30.88 4.26
C GLU A 127 -3.07 -31.02 3.57
N SER A 128 -4.15 -30.59 4.23
CA SER A 128 -5.50 -30.59 3.66
C SER A 128 -5.83 -29.32 2.88
N GLY A 129 -4.90 -28.37 2.80
CA GLY A 129 -5.10 -27.06 2.19
C GLY A 129 -5.85 -26.07 3.09
N LYS A 130 -6.03 -26.37 4.38
CA LYS A 130 -6.71 -25.48 5.32
C LYS A 130 -5.73 -24.50 5.94
N LEU A 131 -6.13 -23.23 6.02
CA LEU A 131 -5.31 -22.18 6.63
C LEU A 131 -4.95 -22.50 8.08
N ILE A 132 -3.67 -22.30 8.38
CA ILE A 132 -3.10 -22.48 9.71
C ILE A 132 -3.11 -21.13 10.41
N ASN A 133 -4.02 -20.98 11.37
CA ASN A 133 -4.08 -19.81 12.24
C ASN A 133 -3.75 -20.23 13.67
N GLY A 134 -3.17 -19.32 14.46
CA GLY A 134 -2.70 -19.68 15.79
C GLY A 134 -2.18 -18.50 16.59
N TRP A 135 -1.57 -18.80 17.72
CA TRP A 135 -1.09 -17.84 18.70
C TRP A 135 0.42 -17.72 18.65
N VAL A 136 0.92 -16.49 18.60
CA VAL A 136 2.34 -16.17 18.71
C VAL A 136 2.57 -15.33 19.94
N LYS A 137 3.65 -15.59 20.68
CA LYS A 137 4.01 -14.79 21.85
C LYS A 137 4.38 -13.38 21.40
N LYS A 138 3.69 -12.36 21.92
CA LYS A 138 3.87 -10.95 21.58
C LYS A 138 5.09 -10.39 22.30
N ASN A 139 6.21 -10.32 21.60
CA ASN A 139 7.44 -9.67 22.07
C ASN A 139 8.30 -9.26 20.87
N THR A 140 9.23 -8.34 21.11
CA THR A 140 10.12 -7.79 20.09
C THR A 140 11.17 -8.78 19.58
N GLU A 141 11.44 -9.87 20.31
CA GLU A 141 12.33 -10.92 19.81
C GLU A 141 11.69 -11.75 18.70
N ASN A 142 10.37 -11.94 18.76
CA ASN A 142 9.61 -12.76 17.83
C ASN A 142 9.00 -11.92 16.70
N LEU A 143 8.59 -10.70 17.00
CA LEU A 143 7.74 -9.89 16.14
C LEU A 143 8.27 -8.47 16.00
N ASP A 144 8.27 -7.97 14.78
CA ASP A 144 8.45 -6.57 14.43
C ASP A 144 7.12 -5.97 13.99
N GLY A 145 6.90 -4.69 14.32
CA GLY A 145 5.74 -3.94 13.85
C GLY A 145 5.89 -3.41 12.42
N SER A 146 7.09 -3.41 11.84
CA SER A 146 7.35 -2.84 10.51
C SER A 146 8.36 -3.67 9.73
N THR A 147 8.33 -3.54 8.40
CA THR A 147 9.29 -4.15 7.48
C THR A 147 9.54 -3.21 6.31
N TYR A 148 10.72 -3.31 5.66
CA TYR A 148 11.06 -2.48 4.50
C TYR A 148 11.64 -3.38 3.40
N PRO A 149 10.81 -4.19 2.74
CA PRO A 149 11.25 -5.02 1.63
C PRO A 149 11.74 -4.13 0.49
N ASN A 150 12.71 -4.64 -0.27
CA ASN A 150 13.02 -4.07 -1.58
C ASN A 150 11.87 -4.38 -2.55
N TYR A 151 11.44 -3.38 -3.32
CA TYR A 151 10.35 -3.52 -4.29
C TYR A 151 10.65 -2.79 -5.59
N ASP A 152 10.00 -3.22 -6.66
CA ASP A 152 9.99 -2.53 -7.95
C ASP A 152 8.75 -1.63 -8.11
N ASN A 153 7.60 -2.11 -7.63
CA ASN A 153 6.35 -1.37 -7.58
C ASN A 153 5.78 -1.35 -6.16
N LEU A 154 5.23 -0.20 -5.78
CA LEU A 154 4.47 0.00 -4.55
C LEU A 154 3.04 0.40 -4.90
N PHE A 155 2.09 -0.39 -4.42
CA PHE A 155 0.67 -0.05 -4.41
C PHE A 155 0.33 0.55 -3.04
N ASP A 156 0.27 1.88 -2.99
CA ASP A 156 -0.02 2.70 -1.81
C ASP A 156 -1.54 2.84 -1.66
N VAL A 157 -2.13 2.06 -0.75
CA VAL A 157 -3.57 1.94 -0.54
C VAL A 157 -3.98 2.75 0.69
N ASP A 158 -4.65 3.87 0.45
CA ASP A 158 -5.22 4.75 1.47
C ASP A 158 -6.68 4.32 1.73
N VAL A 159 -6.91 3.65 2.86
CA VAL A 159 -8.25 3.13 3.23
C VAL A 159 -9.19 4.23 3.74
N THR A 160 -8.69 5.42 4.08
CA THR A 160 -9.56 6.54 4.45
C THR A 160 -10.16 7.16 3.20
N LYS A 161 -9.32 7.43 2.20
CA LYS A 161 -9.71 8.03 0.92
C LYS A 161 -10.24 7.02 -0.08
N GLN A 162 -10.04 5.72 0.17
CA GLN A 162 -10.44 4.63 -0.72
C GLN A 162 -9.81 4.76 -2.11
N VAL A 163 -8.49 4.97 -2.12
CA VAL A 163 -7.70 5.13 -3.35
C VAL A 163 -6.39 4.36 -3.31
N ILE A 164 -5.85 4.06 -4.50
CA ILE A 164 -4.53 3.47 -4.70
C ILE A 164 -3.68 4.42 -5.54
N ASN A 165 -2.49 4.74 -5.04
CA ASN A 165 -1.41 5.29 -5.84
C ASN A 165 -0.40 4.20 -6.18
N ILE A 166 0.16 4.26 -7.38
CA ILE A 166 1.13 3.29 -7.87
C ILE A 166 2.46 3.99 -8.07
N TYR A 167 3.48 3.51 -7.39
CA TYR A 167 4.85 3.97 -7.57
C TYR A 167 5.65 2.87 -8.24
N LYS A 168 6.36 3.19 -9.31
CA LYS A 168 7.34 2.31 -9.93
C LYS A 168 8.72 2.91 -9.72
N ASN A 169 9.63 2.17 -9.10
CA ASN A 169 10.93 2.68 -8.69
C ASN A 169 10.82 3.99 -7.87
N ASN A 170 9.80 4.08 -7.00
CA ASN A 170 9.43 5.23 -6.19
C ASN A 170 8.92 6.47 -6.96
N VAL A 171 8.70 6.37 -8.27
CA VAL A 171 8.05 7.43 -9.05
C VAL A 171 6.58 7.10 -9.21
N ILE A 172 5.68 8.02 -8.85
CA ILE A 172 4.25 7.85 -9.08
C ILE A 172 3.96 7.75 -10.58
N ILE A 173 3.23 6.72 -11.01
CA ILE A 173 2.97 6.46 -12.44
C ILE A 173 1.51 6.67 -12.84
N ASN A 174 0.58 6.66 -11.90
CA ASN A 174 -0.82 7.00 -12.15
C ASN A 174 -1.01 8.51 -12.03
N ARG A 175 -1.61 9.14 -13.04
CA ARG A 175 -1.88 10.59 -13.04
C ARG A 175 -2.86 11.02 -11.95
N ASN A 176 -3.84 10.17 -11.66
CA ASN A 176 -4.84 10.36 -10.62
C ASN A 176 -4.91 9.11 -9.74
N PRO A 177 -5.20 9.23 -8.43
CA PRO A 177 -5.43 8.08 -7.56
C PRO A 177 -6.53 7.17 -8.10
N ILE A 178 -6.26 5.86 -8.13
CA ILE A 178 -7.22 4.85 -8.59
C ILE A 178 -8.25 4.61 -7.50
N LYS A 179 -9.53 4.74 -7.81
CA LYS A 179 -10.62 4.51 -6.85
C LYS A 179 -10.71 3.01 -6.51
N CYS A 180 -10.79 2.68 -5.22
CA CYS A 180 -10.95 1.31 -4.75
C CYS A 180 -12.05 1.20 -3.68
N SER A 181 -12.39 -0.03 -3.29
CA SER A 181 -13.22 -0.32 -2.12
C SER A 181 -12.54 -1.36 -1.26
N THR A 182 -12.40 -1.08 0.03
CA THR A 182 -11.75 -1.98 0.99
C THR A 182 -12.75 -2.56 1.98
N GLY A 183 -12.24 -3.39 2.89
CA GLY A 183 -12.99 -4.06 3.93
C GLY A 183 -13.71 -3.10 4.87
N ARG A 184 -14.91 -3.53 5.30
CA ARG A 184 -15.75 -2.79 6.25
C ARG A 184 -14.96 -2.46 7.53
N LYS A 185 -15.03 -1.19 7.97
CA LYS A 185 -14.33 -0.74 9.18
C LYS A 185 -14.91 -1.44 10.42
N ASN A 186 -14.06 -1.73 11.40
CA ASN A 186 -14.46 -2.28 12.70
C ASN A 186 -15.21 -3.63 12.62
N SER A 187 -14.93 -4.45 11.59
CA SER A 187 -15.53 -5.77 11.44
C SER A 187 -14.48 -6.86 11.18
N GLN A 188 -14.90 -8.12 11.18
CA GLN A 188 -14.03 -9.26 10.79
C GLN A 188 -13.59 -9.19 9.32
N ASP A 189 -14.24 -8.34 8.54
CA ASP A 189 -13.96 -8.11 7.13
C ASP A 189 -13.06 -6.90 6.90
N GLU A 190 -12.50 -6.31 7.95
CA GLU A 190 -11.59 -5.19 7.79
C GLU A 190 -10.34 -5.62 6.99
N THR A 191 -9.96 -4.83 5.98
CA THR A 191 -8.70 -5.06 5.25
C THR A 191 -7.53 -4.84 6.21
N PRO A 192 -6.61 -5.79 6.37
CA PRO A 192 -5.51 -5.66 7.30
C PRO A 192 -4.58 -4.53 6.85
N ILE A 193 -4.14 -3.73 7.82
CA ILE A 193 -3.22 -2.61 7.62
C ILE A 193 -1.79 -3.12 7.74
N GLY A 194 -0.91 -2.67 6.86
CA GLY A 194 0.49 -3.10 6.84
C GLY A 194 1.09 -3.13 5.44
N ILE A 195 2.32 -3.62 5.39
CA ILE A 195 3.10 -3.87 4.18
C ILE A 195 3.03 -5.35 3.84
N PHE A 196 2.60 -5.67 2.63
CA PHE A 196 2.47 -7.03 2.12
C PHE A 196 3.22 -7.19 0.82
N LYS A 197 3.73 -8.40 0.56
CA LYS A 197 4.28 -8.77 -0.75
C LYS A 197 3.22 -9.45 -1.60
N VAL A 198 3.28 -9.25 -2.91
CA VAL A 198 2.48 -10.06 -3.85
C VAL A 198 2.87 -11.53 -3.69
N LYS A 199 1.88 -12.39 -3.45
CA LYS A 199 2.07 -13.84 -3.27
C LYS A 199 1.73 -14.61 -4.54
N LYS A 200 0.60 -14.28 -5.16
CA LYS A 200 0.09 -14.98 -6.34
C LYS A 200 -0.78 -14.05 -7.19
N LYS A 201 -0.73 -14.27 -8.49
CA LYS A 201 -1.65 -13.67 -9.47
C LYS A 201 -2.58 -14.74 -10.03
N THR A 202 -3.86 -14.40 -10.17
CA THR A 202 -4.90 -15.28 -10.72
C THR A 202 -5.77 -14.48 -11.69
N LEU A 203 -5.87 -14.91 -12.95
CA LEU A 203 -6.63 -14.17 -13.95
C LEU A 203 -8.13 -14.15 -13.66
N GLU A 204 -8.69 -15.29 -13.30
CA GLU A 204 -10.10 -15.46 -12.93
C GLU A 204 -10.20 -16.42 -11.76
N PHE A 205 -11.06 -16.11 -10.79
CA PHE A 205 -11.41 -17.05 -9.73
C PHE A 205 -12.90 -16.93 -9.43
N SER A 206 -13.55 -18.08 -9.25
CA SER A 206 -14.98 -18.20 -9.03
C SER A 206 -15.28 -18.80 -7.67
N ASN A 207 -16.19 -18.18 -6.94
CA ASN A 207 -16.82 -18.78 -5.77
C ASN A 207 -18.10 -19.49 -6.23
N LYS A 208 -18.00 -20.80 -6.48
CA LYS A 208 -19.14 -21.62 -6.91
C LYS A 208 -20.33 -21.59 -5.94
N ARG A 209 -20.09 -21.36 -4.64
CA ARG A 209 -21.18 -21.30 -3.63
C ARG A 209 -21.96 -20.00 -3.72
N GLU A 210 -21.28 -18.90 -4.02
CA GLU A 210 -21.87 -17.56 -4.10
C GLU A 210 -22.28 -17.19 -5.53
N LYS A 211 -21.92 -18.01 -6.53
CA LYS A 211 -22.09 -17.72 -7.96
C LYS A 211 -21.46 -16.39 -8.39
N GLU A 212 -20.41 -16.01 -7.67
CA GLU A 212 -19.63 -14.82 -7.94
C GLU A 212 -18.32 -15.22 -8.61
N SER A 213 -17.92 -14.49 -9.65
CA SER A 213 -16.56 -14.55 -10.18
C SER A 213 -15.90 -13.18 -10.06
N SER A 214 -14.57 -13.15 -10.09
CA SER A 214 -13.81 -11.90 -10.13
C SER A 214 -12.58 -12.12 -10.99
N LYS A 215 -12.07 -11.02 -11.56
CA LYS A 215 -10.93 -11.06 -12.49
C LYS A 215 -9.74 -10.30 -11.92
N TYR A 216 -8.56 -10.62 -12.47
CA TYR A 216 -7.31 -9.93 -12.21
C TYR A 216 -6.91 -9.91 -10.73
N GLY A 217 -7.02 -11.06 -10.07
CA GLY A 217 -6.71 -11.22 -8.65
C GLY A 217 -5.22 -11.19 -8.36
N ILE A 218 -4.83 -10.39 -7.37
CA ILE A 218 -3.50 -10.32 -6.79
C ILE A 218 -3.63 -10.65 -5.30
N CYS A 219 -3.24 -11.85 -4.92
CA CYS A 219 -3.17 -12.27 -3.52
C CYS A 219 -1.98 -11.58 -2.85
N PHE A 220 -2.23 -10.92 -1.71
CA PHE A 220 -1.19 -10.26 -0.93
C PHE A 220 -1.07 -10.80 0.50
N PHE A 221 -2.15 -11.38 1.01
CA PHE A 221 -2.16 -12.06 2.29
C PHE A 221 -3.32 -13.05 2.29
N ASN A 222 -3.11 -14.29 2.70
CA ASN A 222 -4.15 -15.30 2.90
C ASN A 222 -5.20 -15.32 1.76
N ASN A 223 -6.45 -14.95 2.05
CA ASN A 223 -7.57 -14.85 1.12
C ASN A 223 -7.91 -13.39 0.76
N TYR A 224 -7.01 -12.45 1.04
CA TYR A 224 -7.12 -11.04 0.68
C TYR A 224 -6.48 -10.80 -0.69
N PHE A 225 -7.29 -10.21 -1.56
CA PHE A 225 -6.94 -9.94 -2.95
C PHE A 225 -7.17 -8.48 -3.27
N ILE A 226 -6.31 -7.93 -4.13
CA ILE A 226 -6.70 -6.83 -5.02
C ILE A 226 -7.31 -7.47 -6.27
N ASN A 227 -8.52 -7.09 -6.65
CA ASN A 227 -9.22 -7.68 -7.80
C ASN A 227 -10.31 -6.75 -8.35
N SER A 228 -10.91 -7.12 -9.47
CA SER A 228 -12.09 -6.42 -9.98
C SER A 228 -13.26 -6.55 -9.01
N VAL A 229 -14.26 -5.69 -9.20
CA VAL A 229 -15.64 -5.98 -8.78
C VAL A 229 -16.05 -7.38 -9.23
N SER A 230 -16.92 -8.01 -8.44
CA SER A 230 -17.46 -9.31 -8.75
C SER A 230 -18.37 -9.26 -9.98
N PHE A 231 -18.57 -10.42 -10.58
CA PHE A 231 -19.52 -10.67 -11.64
C PHE A 231 -20.53 -11.68 -11.13
N ASN A 232 -21.80 -11.39 -11.40
CA ASN A 232 -22.89 -12.28 -11.09
C ASN A 232 -23.29 -13.05 -12.35
N GLU A 233 -23.48 -14.35 -12.17
CA GLU A 233 -24.08 -15.20 -13.20
C GLU A 233 -25.57 -14.86 -13.34
N ILE A 234 -25.98 -14.30 -14.48
CA ILE A 234 -27.38 -14.00 -14.78
C ILE A 234 -27.87 -14.76 -16.01
N ARG A 235 -29.19 -15.00 -16.07
CA ARG A 235 -29.83 -15.62 -17.24
C ARG A 235 -30.43 -14.55 -18.14
N LYS A 236 -29.93 -14.44 -19.36
CA LYS A 236 -30.38 -13.48 -20.38
C LYS A 236 -30.71 -14.22 -21.67
N ASN A 237 -31.95 -14.11 -22.14
CA ASN A 237 -32.45 -14.78 -23.34
C ASN A 237 -32.13 -16.30 -23.36
N GLY A 238 -32.30 -16.97 -22.22
CA GLY A 238 -32.04 -18.40 -22.07
C GLY A 238 -30.57 -18.80 -21.90
N LYS A 239 -29.61 -17.87 -22.07
CA LYS A 239 -28.17 -18.10 -21.90
C LYS A 239 -27.68 -17.56 -20.55
N ILE A 240 -26.67 -18.21 -20.00
CA ILE A 240 -25.93 -17.72 -18.84
C ILE A 240 -24.92 -16.68 -19.33
N VAL A 241 -24.90 -15.51 -18.71
CA VAL A 241 -23.93 -14.44 -18.95
C VAL A 241 -23.46 -13.85 -17.62
N ASP A 242 -22.19 -13.46 -17.56
CA ASP A 242 -21.62 -12.77 -16.41
C ASP A 242 -21.76 -11.26 -16.60
N GLU A 243 -22.46 -10.60 -15.67
CA GLU A 243 -22.54 -9.13 -15.62
C GLU A 243 -21.89 -8.62 -14.32
N GLU A 244 -21.17 -7.48 -14.40
CA GLU A 244 -20.55 -6.85 -13.22
C GLU A 244 -21.62 -6.60 -12.13
N ASP A 245 -21.28 -6.90 -10.88
CA ASP A 245 -22.11 -6.59 -9.74
C ASP A 245 -22.30 -5.07 -9.62
N LYS A 246 -23.55 -4.63 -9.83
CA LYS A 246 -23.91 -3.21 -9.81
C LYS A 246 -23.71 -2.59 -8.43
N ARG A 247 -23.92 -3.34 -7.34
CA ARG A 247 -23.73 -2.84 -5.98
C ARG A 247 -22.25 -2.59 -5.74
N GLU A 248 -21.37 -3.56 -6.01
CA GLU A 248 -19.93 -3.39 -5.81
C GLU A 248 -19.40 -2.24 -6.68
N LYS A 249 -19.83 -2.15 -7.94
CA LYS A 249 -19.47 -1.05 -8.84
C LYS A 249 -19.90 0.32 -8.31
N ASN A 250 -21.13 0.44 -7.83
CA ASN A 250 -21.66 1.69 -7.27
C ASN A 250 -21.03 2.05 -5.92
N ASN A 251 -20.50 1.05 -5.20
CA ASN A 251 -19.86 1.24 -3.91
C ASN A 251 -18.35 1.47 -3.99
N LEU A 252 -17.73 1.41 -5.18
CA LEU A 252 -16.35 1.87 -5.37
C LEU A 252 -16.13 3.24 -4.71
N GLY A 253 -15.10 3.36 -3.89
CA GLY A 253 -14.82 4.51 -3.02
C GLY A 253 -15.40 4.42 -1.61
N LYS A 254 -15.98 3.27 -1.24
CA LYS A 254 -16.53 3.01 0.10
C LYS A 254 -15.97 1.71 0.66
N ARG A 255 -15.82 1.66 1.99
CA ARG A 255 -15.45 0.47 2.75
C ARG A 255 -16.60 -0.52 2.85
N ASP A 256 -16.78 -1.36 1.83
CA ASP A 256 -17.95 -2.25 1.70
C ASP A 256 -17.61 -3.65 1.14
N THR A 257 -16.40 -4.15 1.39
CA THR A 257 -15.98 -5.50 0.96
C THR A 257 -15.83 -6.44 2.15
N ASN A 258 -15.65 -7.74 1.84
CA ASN A 258 -15.31 -8.79 2.80
C ASN A 258 -13.78 -8.90 3.04
N GLY A 259 -13.07 -7.76 3.06
CA GLY A 259 -11.62 -7.67 3.30
C GLY A 259 -10.77 -7.43 2.04
N GLY A 260 -11.22 -7.87 0.87
CA GLY A 260 -10.53 -7.60 -0.39
C GLY A 260 -10.50 -6.13 -0.78
N ILE A 261 -9.63 -5.78 -1.72
CA ILE A 261 -9.53 -4.44 -2.31
C ILE A 261 -10.13 -4.52 -3.72
N ARG A 262 -11.38 -4.06 -3.84
CA ARG A 262 -12.16 -4.08 -5.09
C ARG A 262 -11.83 -2.87 -5.95
N LEU A 263 -11.78 -3.08 -7.25
CA LEU A 263 -11.47 -2.08 -8.28
C LEU A 263 -12.45 -2.17 -9.43
N SER A 264 -12.53 -1.12 -10.25
CA SER A 264 -13.13 -1.27 -11.58
C SER A 264 -12.40 -2.35 -12.39
N LEU A 265 -13.08 -3.01 -13.33
CA LEU A 265 -12.44 -4.05 -14.16
C LEU A 265 -11.19 -3.54 -14.88
N LYS A 266 -11.26 -2.31 -15.42
CA LYS A 266 -10.14 -1.66 -16.13
C LYS A 266 -8.95 -1.42 -15.19
N ASP A 267 -9.21 -0.89 -14.00
CA ASP A 267 -8.14 -0.59 -13.04
C ASP A 267 -7.52 -1.87 -12.46
N ALA A 268 -8.34 -2.90 -12.23
CA ALA A 268 -7.87 -4.22 -11.82
C ALA A 268 -6.93 -4.83 -12.87
N GLN A 269 -7.30 -4.77 -14.16
CA GLN A 269 -6.44 -5.23 -15.26
C GLN A 269 -5.13 -4.43 -15.31
N TYR A 270 -5.20 -3.11 -15.16
CA TYR A 270 -4.02 -2.23 -15.16
C TYR A 270 -3.04 -2.56 -14.03
N ILE A 271 -3.54 -2.65 -12.79
CA ILE A 271 -2.74 -3.02 -11.62
C ILE A 271 -2.18 -4.43 -11.77
N TYR A 272 -2.98 -5.40 -12.25
CA TYR A 272 -2.53 -6.76 -12.51
C TYR A 272 -1.39 -6.83 -13.52
N ASN A 273 -1.42 -6.04 -14.59
CA ASN A 273 -0.36 -6.06 -15.59
C ASN A 273 0.94 -5.44 -15.09
N ILE A 274 0.87 -4.49 -14.14
CA ILE A 274 2.05 -3.85 -13.54
C ILE A 274 2.64 -4.70 -12.41
N ALA A 275 1.80 -5.41 -11.65
CA ALA A 275 2.23 -6.17 -10.48
C ALA A 275 3.17 -7.32 -10.84
N THR A 276 4.26 -7.40 -10.09
CA THR A 276 5.29 -8.44 -10.12
C THR A 276 5.36 -9.15 -8.77
N ASP A 277 6.16 -10.22 -8.68
CA ASP A 277 6.48 -10.91 -7.43
C ASP A 277 7.28 -10.05 -6.44
N LYS A 278 7.96 -9.01 -6.92
CA LYS A 278 8.67 -8.01 -6.11
C LYS A 278 7.82 -6.81 -5.72
N SER A 279 6.57 -6.77 -6.16
CA SER A 279 5.69 -5.66 -5.83
C SER A 279 5.21 -5.74 -4.39
N VAL A 280 5.03 -4.56 -3.79
CA VAL A 280 4.59 -4.38 -2.41
C VAL A 280 3.25 -3.66 -2.40
N ILE A 281 2.38 -4.09 -1.48
CA ILE A 281 1.10 -3.46 -1.21
C ILE A 281 1.19 -2.87 0.19
N PHE A 282 1.07 -1.56 0.29
CA PHE A 282 1.08 -0.85 1.55
C PHE A 282 -0.32 -0.34 1.84
N VAL A 283 -0.99 -0.96 2.79
CA VAL A 283 -2.34 -0.59 3.21
C VAL A 283 -2.23 0.25 4.48
N HIS A 284 -2.80 1.45 4.44
CA HIS A 284 -2.72 2.43 5.52
C HIS A 284 -3.99 3.28 5.61
N TYR A 285 -4.21 3.94 6.75
CA TYR A 285 -5.24 4.98 6.89
C TYR A 285 -4.83 6.32 6.30
#